data_AF-A0A0K9P813-F1
#
_entry.id   AF-A0A0K9P813-F1
#
_cell.length_a   1.000
_cell.length_b   1.000
_cell.length_c   1.000
_cell.angle_alpha   90.00
_cell.angle_beta   90.00
_cell.angle_gamma   90.00
#
_symmetry.space_group_name_H-M   'P 1'
#
loop_
_entity.id
_entity.type
_entity.pdbx_description
1 polymer ?
#
loop_
_entity_poly.entity_id
_entity_poly.type
_entity_poly.pdbx_seq_one_letter_code
_entity_poly.pdbx_strand_id
1 'polypeptide(L)'
;MSRDDRADLKNYDVSLLVKEFEMKKSVQPDFFYSIVKDSIGRLKHVFWVDFIMIQDFKLFGDAVTFDTTYKTNVYSLIFGMFC
;
A
#
# COMPACT_ATOMS: atom_id res chain seq x y z
N MET A 1 -4.71 -26.13 -6.38
CA MET A 1 -4.75 -24.99 -5.44
C MET A 1 -6.20 -24.59 -5.23
N SER A 2 -6.70 -24.83 -4.01
CA SER A 2 -8.07 -24.56 -3.57
C SER A 2 -8.34 -23.06 -3.46
N ARG A 3 -9.62 -22.69 -3.31
CA ARG A 3 -10.02 -21.30 -3.02
C ARG A 3 -9.54 -20.84 -1.64
N ASP A 4 -9.42 -21.78 -0.70
CA ASP A 4 -8.96 -21.53 0.67
C ASP A 4 -7.47 -21.17 0.70
N ASP A 5 -6.62 -21.97 0.02
CA ASP A 5 -5.18 -21.72 -0.13
C ASP A 5 -4.87 -20.31 -0.66
N ARG A 6 -5.72 -19.77 -1.55
CA ARG A 6 -5.57 -18.42 -2.12
C ARG A 6 -5.94 -17.32 -1.13
N ALA A 7 -6.89 -17.57 -0.23
CA ALA A 7 -7.30 -16.60 0.78
C ALA A 7 -6.23 -16.49 1.88
N ASP A 8 -5.66 -17.62 2.30
CA ASP A 8 -4.60 -17.67 3.29
C ASP A 8 -3.34 -16.96 2.82
N LEU A 9 -2.93 -17.19 1.56
CA LEU A 9 -1.80 -16.49 0.95
C LEU A 9 -2.01 -14.97 0.97
N LYS A 10 -3.20 -14.50 0.58
CA LYS A 10 -3.49 -13.06 0.57
C LYS A 10 -3.42 -12.45 1.97
N ASN A 11 -3.96 -13.14 2.97
CA ASN A 11 -3.93 -12.66 4.36
C ASN A 11 -2.50 -12.64 4.92
N TYR A 12 -1.69 -13.65 4.57
CA TYR A 12 -0.28 -13.68 4.91
C TYR A 12 0.47 -12.48 4.33
N ASP A 13 0.28 -12.19 3.04
CA ASP A 13 0.92 -11.06 2.38
C ASP A 13 0.55 -9.71 3.01
N VAL A 14 -0.73 -9.53 3.39
CA VAL A 14 -1.18 -8.33 4.09
C VAL A 14 -0.50 -8.19 5.45
N SER A 15 -0.31 -9.29 6.18
CA SER A 15 0.39 -9.27 7.47
C SER A 15 1.87 -8.92 7.31
N LEU A 16 2.50 -9.42 6.25
CA LEU A 16 3.89 -9.11 5.92
C LEU A 16 4.05 -7.63 5.55
N LEU A 17 3.13 -7.07 4.75
CA LEU A 17 3.11 -5.66 4.38
C LEU A 17 2.99 -4.74 5.61
N VAL A 18 2.10 -5.07 6.54
CA VAL A 18 1.93 -4.30 7.79
C VAL A 18 3.25 -4.29 8.58
N LYS A 19 3.85 -5.47 8.76
CA LYS A 19 5.12 -5.60 9.49
C LYS A 19 6.25 -4.81 8.83
N GLU A 20 6.33 -4.83 7.50
CA GLU A 20 7.30 -4.06 6.75
C GLU A 20 7.10 -2.55 6.94
N PHE A 21 5.85 -2.08 6.95
CA PHE A 21 5.54 -0.66 7.16
C PHE A 21 5.82 -0.20 8.58
N GLU A 22 5.55 -1.04 9.59
CA GLU A 22 5.95 -0.81 10.98
C GLU A 22 7.49 -0.70 11.10
N MET A 23 8.22 -1.62 10.47
CA MET A 23 9.68 -1.59 10.42
C MET A 23 10.18 -0.30 9.74
N LYS A 24 9.67 0.05 8.56
CA LYS A 24 10.04 1.28 7.85
C LYS A 24 9.75 2.52 8.69
N LYS A 25 8.60 2.58 9.38
CA LYS A 25 8.26 3.70 10.27
C LYS A 25 9.23 3.82 11.45
N SER A 26 9.70 2.70 11.99
CA SER A 26 10.66 2.68 13.10
C SER A 26 12.06 3.16 12.68
N VAL A 27 12.48 2.86 11.45
CA VAL A 27 13.78 3.27 10.90
C VAL A 27 13.73 4.70 10.37
N GLN A 28 12.62 5.09 9.74
CA GLN A 28 12.43 6.36 9.08
C GLN A 28 11.17 7.06 9.62
N PRO A 29 11.31 7.97 10.60
CA PRO A 29 10.17 8.64 11.23
C PRO A 29 9.26 9.40 10.26
N ASP A 30 9.82 9.88 9.13
CA ASP A 30 9.09 10.60 8.09
C ASP A 30 8.28 9.69 7.17
N PHE A 31 8.53 8.37 7.17
CA PHE A 31 7.69 7.42 6.45
C PHE A 31 6.27 7.50 7.03
N PHE A 32 5.26 7.62 6.17
CA PHE A 32 3.86 7.63 6.58
C PHE A 32 3.13 6.50 5.88
N TYR A 33 2.19 5.88 6.59
CA TYR A 33 1.29 4.91 5.98
C TYR A 33 -0.07 4.90 6.65
N SER A 34 -1.08 4.47 5.90
CA SER A 34 -2.44 4.25 6.39
C SER A 34 -3.00 2.99 5.75
N ILE A 35 -3.61 2.12 6.56
CA ILE A 35 -4.17 0.85 6.13
C ILE A 35 -5.62 0.79 6.59
N VAL A 36 -6.53 0.54 5.65
CA VAL A 36 -7.96 0.35 5.91
C VAL A 36 -8.33 -1.09 5.58
N LYS A 37 -8.97 -1.76 6.52
CA LYS A 37 -9.53 -3.11 6.36
C LYS A 37 -11.05 -3.05 6.22
N ASP A 38 -11.63 -4.05 5.58
CA ASP A 38 -13.08 -4.22 5.50
C ASP A 38 -13.66 -4.86 6.78
N SER A 39 -14.98 -5.07 6.81
CA SER A 39 -15.69 -5.64 7.96
C SER A 39 -15.31 -7.09 8.29
N ILE A 40 -14.60 -7.77 7.38
CA ILE A 40 -14.14 -9.16 7.52
C ILE A 40 -12.61 -9.18 7.74
N GLY A 41 -11.99 -8.01 7.96
CA GLY A 41 -10.57 -7.88 8.25
C GLY A 41 -9.64 -7.97 7.03
N ARG A 42 -10.17 -7.95 5.80
CA ARG A 42 -9.37 -7.98 4.57
C ARG A 42 -8.88 -6.60 4.21
N LEU A 43 -7.73 -6.52 3.54
CA LEU A 43 -7.18 -5.25 3.06
C LEU A 43 -8.11 -4.61 2.02
N LYS A 44 -8.50 -3.35 2.28
CA LYS A 44 -9.38 -2.56 1.41
C LYS A 44 -8.65 -1.39 0.77
N HIS A 45 -7.87 -0.64 1.54
CA HIS A 45 -7.06 0.47 1.06
C HIS A 45 -5.70 0.48 1.76
N VAL A 46 -4.66 0.84 1.01
CA VAL A 46 -3.32 1.11 1.54
C VAL A 46 -2.84 2.41 0.93
N PHE A 47 -2.28 3.25 1.77
CA PHE A 47 -1.59 4.47 1.37
C PHE A 47 -0.25 4.51 2.09
N TRP A 48 0.81 4.92 1.41
CA TRP A 48 2.10 5.18 2.03
C TRP A 48 2.83 6.29 1.29
N VAL A 49 3.72 6.97 2.01
CA VAL A 49 4.60 8.01 1.48
C VAL A 49 5.95 7.85 2.17
N ASP A 50 7.04 7.83 1.41
CA ASP A 50 8.38 7.89 1.97
C ASP A 50 8.94 9.32 1.96
N PHE A 51 10.09 9.53 2.60
CA PHE A 51 10.73 10.83 2.65
C PHE A 51 11.03 11.40 1.25
N ILE A 52 11.40 10.55 0.29
CA ILE A 52 11.78 10.99 -1.04
C ILE A 52 10.55 11.55 -1.75
N MET A 53 9.42 10.84 -1.71
CA MET A 53 8.14 11.33 -2.23
C MET A 53 7.72 12.67 -1.59
N ILE A 54 7.99 12.87 -0.29
CA ILE A 54 7.73 14.15 0.37
C ILE A 54 8.64 15.27 -0.17
N GLN A 55 9.92 14.98 -0.42
CA GLN A 55 10.87 15.96 -0.97
C GLN A 55 10.54 16.29 -2.43
N ASP A 56 10.21 15.28 -3.24
CA ASP A 56 9.82 15.44 -4.63
C ASP A 56 8.56 16.30 -4.73
N PHE A 57 7.55 16.04 -3.89
CA PHE A 57 6.36 16.89 -3.83
C PHE A 57 6.68 18.34 -3.42
N LYS A 58 7.65 18.57 -2.54
CA LYS A 58 8.08 19.94 -2.20
C LYS A 58 8.77 20.65 -3.36
N LEU A 59 9.46 19.91 -4.22
CA LEU A 59 10.22 20.44 -5.34
C LEU A 59 9.34 20.73 -6.57
N PHE A 60 8.40 19.83 -6.86
CA PHE A 60 7.53 19.87 -8.05
C PHE A 60 6.06 20.18 -7.72
N GLY A 61 5.79 20.81 -6.58
CA GLY A 61 4.50 20.86 -5.88
C GLY A 61 3.27 21.44 -6.60
N ASP A 62 3.32 21.61 -7.91
CA ASP A 62 2.21 21.95 -8.79
C ASP A 62 1.65 20.74 -9.59
N ALA A 63 2.34 19.58 -9.60
CA ALA A 63 1.89 18.39 -10.31
C ALA A 63 1.79 17.15 -9.40
N VAL A 64 0.65 16.45 -9.50
CA VAL A 64 0.48 15.08 -8.97
C VAL A 64 -0.07 14.22 -10.08
N THR A 65 0.64 13.17 -10.45
CA THR A 65 0.20 12.25 -11.52
C THR A 65 -0.35 10.97 -10.91
N PHE A 66 -1.56 10.58 -11.30
CA PHE A 66 -2.19 9.33 -10.87
C PHE A 66 -2.16 8.34 -12.02
N ASP A 67 -1.33 7.30 -11.92
CA ASP A 67 -1.42 6.15 -12.82
C ASP A 67 -2.28 5.08 -12.16
N THR A 68 -3.51 4.88 -12.66
CA THR A 68 -4.40 3.83 -12.15
C THR A 68 -4.33 2.60 -13.05
N THR A 69 -3.86 1.48 -12.52
CA THR A 69 -4.02 0.18 -13.18
C THR A 69 -5.32 -0.47 -12.72
N TYR A 70 -6.28 -0.60 -13.64
CA TYR A 70 -7.57 -1.24 -13.37
C TYR A 70 -7.44 -2.76 -13.46
N LYS A 71 -7.74 -3.47 -12.35
CA LYS A 71 -8.05 -4.91 -12.29
C LYS A 71 -6.93 -5.92 -12.63
N THR A 72 -5.65 -5.62 -12.41
CA THR A 72 -4.56 -6.58 -12.74
C THR A 72 -3.83 -7.20 -11.55
N ASN A 73 -4.01 -6.75 -10.31
CA ASN A 73 -3.30 -7.38 -9.18
C ASN A 73 -4.03 -8.60 -8.61
N VAL A 74 -3.27 -9.54 -8.03
CA VAL A 74 -3.78 -10.81 -7.47
C VAL A 74 -4.78 -10.61 -6.32
N TYR A 75 -4.86 -9.40 -5.76
CA TYR A 75 -5.78 -8.99 -4.70
C TYR A 75 -7.08 -8.37 -5.23
N SER A 76 -7.21 -8.17 -6.55
CA SER A 76 -8.34 -7.47 -7.17
C SER A 76 -8.51 -6.03 -6.65
N LEU A 77 -7.41 -5.40 -6.22
CA LEU A 77 -7.37 -4.00 -5.80
C LEU A 77 -6.97 -3.11 -6.98
N ILE A 78 -7.47 -1.88 -6.97
CA ILE A 78 -6.97 -0.82 -7.86
C ILE A 78 -5.65 -0.35 -7.27
N PHE A 79 -4.59 -0.35 -8.08
CA PHE A 79 -3.31 0.21 -7.71
C PHE A 79 -3.15 1.57 -8.39
N GLY A 80 -2.94 2.61 -7.58
CA GLY A 80 -2.62 3.95 -8.03
C GLY A 80 -1.18 4.28 -7.64
N MET A 81 -0.32 4.59 -8.60
CA MET A 81 1.00 5.14 -8.31
C MET A 81 0.91 6.65 -8.16
N PHE A 82 1.59 7.19 -7.16
CA PHE A 82 1.82 8.61 -6.99
C PHE A 82 3.27 8.88 -7.39
N CYS A 83 3.45 9.69 -8.43
CA CYS A 83 4.73 10.29 -8.78
C CYS A 83 4.68 11.78 -8.43
#